data_AF-A0A091DSF1-F1
#
_entry.id   AF-A0A091DSF1-F1
#
_cell.length_a   1.000
_cell.length_b   1.000
_cell.length_c   1.000
_cell.angle_alpha   90.00
_cell.angle_beta   90.00
_cell.angle_gamma   90.00
#
_symmetry.space_group_name_H-M   'P 1'
#
loop_
_entity.id
_entity.type
_entity.pdbx_description
1 polymer ?
#
loop_
_entity_poly.entity_id
_entity_poly.type
_entity_poly.pdbx_seq_one_letter_code
_entity_poly.pdbx_strand_id
1 'polypeptide(L)' 'MQNQRGGRVLFQDVQKPSEDEWGKTVDAIEAAQALEKNLHRALLDLRALGSAKTEPHLCDFLEDHF' A
#
# COMPACT_ATOMS: atom_id res chain seq x y z
N MET A 1 6.90 10.98 -5.86
CA MET A 1 8.07 10.07 -5.87
C MET A 1 8.40 9.46 -7.23
N GLN A 2 7.55 8.61 -7.84
CA GLN A 2 7.92 7.91 -9.09
C GLN A 2 8.44 8.85 -10.20
N ASN A 3 7.69 9.91 -10.54
CA ASN A 3 8.09 10.88 -11.56
C ASN A 3 9.27 11.77 -11.11
N GLN A 4 9.34 12.14 -9.83
CA GLN A 4 10.42 12.95 -9.26
C GLN A 4 11.78 12.22 -9.30
N ARG A 5 11.76 10.88 -9.25
CA ARG A 5 12.96 10.04 -9.30
C ARG A 5 13.27 9.52 -10.72
N GLY A 6 12.62 10.08 -11.74
CA GLY A 6 12.81 9.69 -13.14
C GLY A 6 12.21 8.35 -13.53
N GLY A 7 11.42 7.72 -12.65
CA GLY A 7 10.69 6.49 -12.91
C GLY A 7 9.57 6.68 -13.95
N ARG A 8 8.86 5.60 -14.27
CA ARG A 8 7.70 5.60 -15.17
C ARG A 8 6.51 4.99 -14.44
N VAL A 9 5.34 5.63 -14.57
CA VAL A 9 4.09 5.10 -14.03
C VAL A 9 3.53 4.11 -15.04
N LEU A 10 3.28 2.88 -14.61
CA LEU A 10 2.56 1.86 -15.36
C LEU A 10 1.23 1.62 -14.65
N PHE A 11 0.14 1.98 -15.29
CA PHE A 11 -1.20 1.76 -14.74
C PHE A 11 -1.60 0.29 -14.89
N GLN A 12 -2.27 -0.23 -13.88
CA GLN A 12 -2.85 -1.57 -13.85
C GLN A 12 -4.35 -1.46 -13.59
N ASP A 13 -5.11 -2.48 -13.99
CA ASP A 13 -6.54 -2.54 -13.73
C ASP A 13 -6.80 -2.64 -12.23
N VAL A 14 -7.61 -1.72 -11.72
CA VAL A 14 -8.09 -1.77 -10.33
C VAL A 14 -9.13 -2.88 -10.26
N GLN A 15 -8.78 -3.95 -9.54
CA GLN A 15 -9.69 -5.06 -9.33
C GLN A 15 -10.91 -4.61 -8.52
N LYS A 16 -12.08 -5.13 -8.87
CA LYS A 16 -13.27 -4.91 -8.05
C LYS A 16 -13.05 -5.44 -6.62
N PRO A 17 -13.71 -4.86 -5.61
CA PRO A 17 -13.72 -5.44 -4.28
C PRO A 17 -14.16 -6.91 -4.30
N SER A 18 -13.74 -7.67 -3.28
CA SER A 18 -14.11 -9.09 -3.17
C SER A 18 -15.61 -9.29 -3.01
N GLU A 19 -16.30 -8.32 -2.41
CA GLU A 19 -17.73 -8.38 -2.13
C GLU A 19 -18.43 -7.11 -2.61
N ASP A 20 -19.63 -7.28 -3.17
CA ASP A 20 -20.50 -6.18 -3.60
C ASP A 20 -21.42 -5.71 -2.43
N GLU A 21 -21.62 -6.57 -1.42
CA GLU A 21 -22.37 -6.28 -0.18
C GLU A 21 -21.52 -6.64 1.04
N TRP A 22 -21.54 -5.81 2.08
CA TRP A 22 -20.63 -5.92 3.24
C TRP A 22 -21.29 -6.45 4.52
N GLY A 23 -22.47 -7.06 4.41
CA GLY A 23 -23.19 -7.60 5.55
C GLY A 23 -23.54 -6.54 6.61
N LYS A 24 -23.26 -6.85 7.88
CA LYS A 24 -23.46 -5.92 9.00
C LYS A 24 -22.24 -5.02 9.18
N THR A 25 -22.39 -3.96 9.98
CA THR A 25 -21.29 -3.04 10.28
C THR A 25 -20.03 -3.72 10.81
N VAL A 26 -20.17 -4.80 11.60
CA VAL A 26 -19.01 -5.56 12.11
C VAL A 26 -18.25 -6.25 10.98
N ASP A 27 -18.96 -6.89 10.04
CA ASP A 27 -18.37 -7.60 8.91
C ASP A 27 -17.63 -6.62 7.99
N ALA A 28 -18.23 -5.46 7.73
CA ALA A 28 -17.61 -4.38 6.97
C ALA A 28 -16.32 -3.84 7.63
N ILE A 29 -16.31 -3.67 8.95
CA ILE A 29 -15.13 -3.21 9.69
C ILE A 29 -14.03 -4.28 9.68
N GLU A 30 -14.37 -5.56 9.84
CA GLU A 30 -13.40 -6.65 9.76
C GLU A 30 -12.76 -6.74 8.37
N ALA A 31 -13.55 -6.57 7.31
CA ALA A 31 -13.05 -6.50 5.94
C ALA A 31 -12.12 -5.29 5.71
N ALA A 32 -12.51 -4.10 6.20
CA ALA A 32 -11.67 -2.91 6.13
C ALA A 32 -10.36 -3.10 6.91
N GLN A 33 -10.41 -3.69 8.10
CA GLN A 33 -9.22 -3.98 8.91
C GLN A 33 -8.29 -4.98 8.23
N ALA A 34 -8.83 -6.00 7.56
CA ALA A 34 -8.03 -6.95 6.77
C ALA A 34 -7.32 -6.25 5.61
N LEU A 35 -8.02 -5.35 4.91
CA LEU A 35 -7.44 -4.52 3.85
C LEU A 35 -6.32 -3.63 4.38
N GLU A 36 -6.54 -2.94 5.51
CA GLU A 36 -5.53 -2.10 6.16
C GLU A 36 -4.28 -2.90 6.55
N LYS A 37 -4.45 -4.11 7.12
CA LYS A 37 -3.32 -4.99 7.47
C LYS A 37 -2.51 -5.39 6.22
N ASN A 38 -3.19 -5.71 5.12
CA ASN A 38 -2.54 -6.07 3.86
C ASN A 38 -1.75 -4.87 3.29
N LEU A 39 -2.35 -3.67 3.29
CA LEU A 39 -1.68 -2.44 2.85
C LEU A 39 -0.47 -2.13 3.73
N HIS A 40 -0.62 -2.20 5.05
CA HIS A 40 0.46 -1.95 5.99
C HIS A 40 1.62 -2.95 5.79
N ARG A 41 1.32 -4.23 5.54
CA ARG A 41 2.35 -5.22 5.21
C ARG A 41 3.09 -4.86 3.93
N ALA A 42 2.37 -4.48 2.87
CA ALA A 42 2.99 -4.07 1.60
C ALA A 42 3.90 -2.86 1.76
N LEU A 43 3.52 -1.88 2.59
CA LEU A 43 4.35 -0.71 2.91
C LEU A 43 5.61 -1.11 3.68
N LEU A 44 5.51 -2.01 4.67
CA LEU A 44 6.66 -2.53 5.41
C LEU A 44 7.64 -3.27 4.49
N ASP A 45 7.13 -4.10 3.58
CA ASP A 45 7.94 -4.86 2.63
C ASP A 45 8.63 -3.91 1.63
N LEU A 46 7.92 -2.87 1.16
CA LEU A 46 8.51 -1.83 0.31
C LEU A 46 9.60 -1.04 1.03
N ARG A 47 9.40 -0.69 2.31
CA ARG A 47 10.44 -0.05 3.13
C ARG A 47 11.65 -0.96 3.29
N ALA A 48 11.45 -2.24 3.59
CA ALA A 48 12.55 -3.21 3.71
C ALA A 48 13.34 -3.31 2.40
N LEU A 49 12.66 -3.30 1.25
CA LEU A 49 13.30 -3.25 -0.06
C LEU A 49 14.11 -1.96 -0.25
N GLY A 50 13.55 -0.79 0.07
CA GLY A 50 14.25 0.50 0.02
C GLY A 50 15.53 0.50 0.87
N SER A 51 15.45 -0.02 2.10
CA SER A 51 16.63 -0.18 2.98
C SER A 51 17.67 -1.12 2.36
N ALA A 52 17.25 -2.27 1.82
CA ALA A 52 18.16 -3.24 1.18
C ALA A 52 18.83 -2.67 -0.08
N LYS A 53 18.18 -1.74 -0.78
CA LYS A 53 18.72 -1.03 -1.95
C LYS A 53 19.47 0.25 -1.60
N THR A 54 19.59 0.58 -0.30
CA THR A 54 20.23 1.81 0.18
C THR A 54 19.59 3.06 -0.43
N GLU A 55 18.25 3.10 -0.44
CA GLU A 55 17.46 4.23 -0.92
C GLU A 55 16.80 4.99 0.25
N PRO A 56 17.57 5.77 1.04
CA PRO A 56 17.07 6.42 2.26
C PRO A 56 15.88 7.35 1.97
N HIS A 57 15.94 8.10 0.87
CA HIS A 57 14.85 8.99 0.45
C HIS A 57 13.53 8.26 0.18
N LEU A 58 13.55 6.97 -0.20
CA LEU A 58 12.32 6.18 -0.32
C LEU A 58 11.78 5.80 1.06
N CYS A 59 12.65 5.37 1.97
CA CYS A 59 12.26 5.03 3.33
C CYS A 59 11.68 6.23 4.08
N ASP A 60 12.36 7.39 4.03
CA ASP A 60 11.90 8.63 4.67
C ASP A 60 10.52 9.05 4.14
N PHE A 61 10.31 8.97 2.83
CA PHE A 61 9.01 9.27 2.23
C PHE A 61 7.90 8.33 2.73
N LEU A 62 8.20 7.03 2.86
CA LEU A 62 7.23 6.07 3.36
C LEU A 62 6.89 6.34 4.84
N GLU A 63 7.85 6.77 5.65
CA GLU A 63 7.63 7.05 7.08
C GLU A 63 6.91 8.39 7.32
N ASP A 64 7.12 9.39 6.46
CA ASP A 64 6.48 10.70 6.59
C ASP A 64 5.04 10.72 6.06
N HIS A 65 4.72 9.86 5.08
CA HIS A 65 3.47 9.97 4.31
C HIS A 65 2.50 8.80 4.53
N PHE A 66 2.94 7.70 5.14
CA PHE A 66 2.14 6.49 5.34
C PHE A 66 2.34 5.88 6.74
#